data_AF-B4PNI1-F1
#
_entry.id   AF-B4PNI1-F1
#
_cell.length_a   1.000
_cell.length_b   1.000
_cell.length_c   1.000
_cell.angle_alpha   90.00
_cell.angle_beta   90.00
_cell.angle_gamma   90.00
#
_symmetry.space_group_name_H-M   'P 1'
#
loop_
_entity.id
_entity.type
_entity.pdbx_description
1 polymer ?
#
loop_
_entity_poly.entity_id
_entity_poly.type
_entity_poly.pdbx_seq_one_letter_code
_entity_poly.pdbx_strand_id
1 'polypeptide(L)'
;MVITLCYDAVSRNVEGMGISPFIMFSLSALAVLPSSILLVLLQDRIGRKGMASGSLLVGGLFTAAAGIAIAYQQHNHNAILLACLTIAARFGVAISYESGSQYATELIPTCVRGQGVAAVHVAGFAASFLAPYILWLGTFFKAAPSIILGVLFFAGSFVCLLLPETLNRSLPTTIEEGEVFGKGERMFDFPCLHSKHDDEESDSELEKYKRKHSLIDAKQMQMESCSNGKRKQSLIDADHEEQALKDAKH
;
A
#
# COMPACT_ATOMS: atom_id res chain seq x y z
N MET A 1 -1.35 -4.92 -4.62
CA MET A 1 -0.74 -5.34 -5.91
C MET A 1 -1.67 -6.10 -6.84
N VAL A 2 -2.76 -6.72 -6.36
CA VAL A 2 -3.89 -7.14 -7.22
C VAL A 2 -4.43 -5.98 -8.08
N ILE A 3 -4.38 -4.76 -7.54
CA ILE A 3 -4.77 -3.52 -8.24
C ILE A 3 -3.99 -3.32 -9.55
N THR A 4 -2.70 -3.68 -9.61
CA THR A 4 -1.86 -3.57 -10.81
C THR A 4 -2.36 -4.48 -11.93
N LEU A 5 -2.75 -5.71 -11.59
CA LEU A 5 -3.40 -6.64 -12.53
C LEU A 5 -4.73 -6.05 -13.02
N CYS A 6 -5.59 -5.56 -12.12
CA CYS A 6 -6.87 -4.98 -12.51
C CYS A 6 -6.68 -3.74 -13.41
N TYR A 7 -5.72 -2.88 -13.08
CA TYR A 7 -5.36 -1.71 -13.88
C TYR A 7 -4.92 -2.12 -15.29
N ASP A 8 -4.02 -3.10 -15.42
CA ASP A 8 -3.54 -3.58 -16.71
C ASP A 8 -4.67 -4.24 -17.53
N ALA A 9 -5.50 -5.07 -16.89
CA ALA A 9 -6.64 -5.71 -17.55
C ALA A 9 -7.68 -4.68 -18.05
N VAL A 10 -8.05 -3.69 -17.24
CA VAL A 10 -8.94 -2.60 -17.66
C VAL A 10 -8.29 -1.74 -18.75
N SER A 11 -6.97 -1.55 -18.72
CA SER A 11 -6.23 -0.83 -19.77
C SER A 11 -6.29 -1.52 -21.13
N ARG A 12 -6.32 -2.85 -21.12
CA ARG A 12 -6.35 -3.67 -22.34
C ARG A 12 -7.77 -3.97 -22.81
N ASN A 13 -8.78 -3.77 -21.96
CA ASN A 13 -10.18 -4.07 -22.25
C ASN A 13 -10.85 -2.94 -23.07
N VAL A 14 -10.25 -2.58 -24.19
CA VAL A 14 -10.66 -1.49 -25.10
C VAL A 14 -11.29 -2.05 -26.39
N GLU A 15 -11.24 -3.37 -26.59
CA GLU A 15 -11.70 -4.04 -27.80
C GLU A 15 -13.20 -4.35 -27.76
N GLY A 16 -13.93 -4.02 -28.83
CA GLY A 16 -15.31 -4.50 -29.05
C GLY A 16 -16.45 -3.54 -28.69
N MET A 17 -16.17 -2.23 -28.55
CA MET A 17 -17.17 -1.19 -28.23
C MET A 17 -17.87 -0.53 -29.43
N GLY A 18 -17.58 -0.95 -30.67
CA GLY A 18 -18.12 -0.31 -31.87
C GLY A 18 -17.53 1.08 -32.17
N ILE A 19 -16.64 1.57 -31.32
CA ILE A 19 -15.81 2.78 -31.50
C ILE A 19 -14.41 2.33 -31.93
N SER A 20 -13.70 3.14 -32.70
CA SER A 20 -12.33 2.81 -33.10
C SER A 20 -11.42 2.67 -31.86
N PRO A 21 -10.57 1.63 -31.81
CA PRO A 21 -9.68 1.39 -30.66
C PRO A 21 -8.77 2.57 -30.32
N PHE A 22 -8.31 3.31 -31.34
CA PHE A 22 -7.46 4.49 -31.17
C PHE A 22 -8.15 5.62 -30.41
N ILE A 23 -9.41 5.92 -30.74
CA ILE A 23 -10.17 6.98 -30.06
C ILE A 23 -10.42 6.57 -28.61
N MET A 24 -10.84 5.33 -28.41
CA MET A 24 -11.17 4.85 -27.08
C MET A 24 -9.93 4.79 -26.18
N PHE A 25 -8.79 4.32 -26.69
CA PHE A 25 -7.53 4.34 -25.96
C PHE A 25 -7.10 5.78 -25.62
N SER A 26 -7.24 6.71 -26.56
CA SER A 26 -6.91 8.13 -26.33
C SER A 26 -7.78 8.76 -25.25
N LEU A 27 -9.10 8.54 -25.28
CA LEU A 27 -10.02 9.01 -24.25
C LEU A 27 -9.75 8.36 -22.88
N SER A 28 -9.44 7.06 -22.89
CA SER A 28 -9.07 6.27 -21.72
C SER A 28 -7.76 6.75 -21.09
N ALA A 29 -6.80 7.18 -21.90
CA ALA A 29 -5.55 7.77 -21.44
C ALA A 29 -5.76 9.21 -20.92
N LEU A 30 -6.58 10.00 -21.60
CA LEU A 30 -6.93 11.34 -21.18
C LEU A 30 -7.60 11.34 -19.79
N ALA A 31 -8.40 10.32 -19.49
CA ALA A 31 -9.05 10.14 -18.19
C ALA A 31 -8.08 9.88 -17.02
N VAL A 32 -6.82 9.53 -17.28
CA VAL A 32 -5.80 9.34 -16.24
C VAL A 32 -5.36 10.67 -15.63
N LEU A 33 -5.19 11.72 -16.44
CA LEU A 33 -4.81 13.05 -15.95
C LEU A 33 -5.79 13.63 -14.90
N PRO A 34 -7.12 13.66 -15.12
CA PRO A 34 -8.05 14.15 -14.13
C PRO A 34 -8.11 13.23 -12.90
N SER A 35 -7.86 11.91 -13.02
CA SER A 35 -7.78 11.05 -11.85
C SER A 35 -6.63 11.42 -10.93
N SER A 36 -5.44 11.67 -11.49
CA SER A 36 -4.28 12.07 -10.69
C SER A 36 -4.48 13.42 -10.02
N ILE A 37 -5.10 14.39 -10.70
CA ILE A 37 -5.45 15.69 -10.11
C ILE A 37 -6.45 15.51 -8.96
N LEU A 38 -7.51 14.73 -9.16
CA LEU A 38 -8.50 14.48 -8.11
C LEU A 38 -7.92 13.74 -6.92
N LEU A 39 -7.00 12.80 -7.16
CA LEU A 39 -6.28 12.11 -6.11
C LEU A 39 -5.51 13.10 -5.24
N VAL A 40 -4.66 13.93 -5.84
CA VAL A 40 -3.84 14.90 -5.09
C VAL A 40 -4.72 15.85 -4.26
N LEU A 41 -5.86 16.29 -4.80
CA LEU A 41 -6.75 17.22 -4.08
C LEU A 41 -7.51 16.57 -2.92
N LEU A 42 -7.92 15.30 -3.06
CA LEU A 42 -8.80 14.63 -2.09
C LEU A 42 -8.06 13.73 -1.11
N GLN A 43 -6.88 13.22 -1.47
CA GLN A 43 -6.18 12.22 -0.67
C GLN A 43 -5.72 12.74 0.69
N ASP A 44 -5.36 14.02 0.79
CA ASP A 44 -4.99 14.64 2.07
C ASP A 44 -6.20 14.97 2.96
N ARG A 45 -7.43 14.86 2.42
CA ARG A 45 -8.68 15.12 3.17
C ARG A 45 -9.41 13.83 3.55
N ILE A 46 -9.50 12.88 2.64
CA ILE A 46 -10.25 11.62 2.81
C ILE A 46 -9.38 10.54 3.47
N GLY A 47 -8.05 10.64 3.33
CA GLY A 47 -7.11 9.61 3.76
C GLY A 47 -6.78 8.62 2.65
N ARG A 48 -5.70 7.87 2.84
CA ARG A 48 -5.16 6.95 1.83
C ARG A 48 -5.99 5.66 1.79
N LYS A 49 -6.44 5.17 2.95
CA LYS A 49 -7.32 3.99 3.03
C LYS A 49 -8.68 4.25 2.36
N GLY A 50 -9.29 5.38 2.69
CA GLY A 50 -10.58 5.80 2.13
C GLY A 50 -10.53 5.98 0.62
N MET A 51 -9.50 6.66 0.12
CA MET A 51 -9.31 6.85 -1.33
C MET A 51 -9.05 5.52 -2.05
N ALA A 52 -8.12 4.69 -1.56
CA ALA A 52 -7.80 3.42 -2.19
C ALA A 52 -8.98 2.46 -2.22
N SER A 53 -9.70 2.29 -1.10
CA SER A 53 -10.85 1.37 -1.03
C SER A 53 -12.08 1.91 -1.76
N GLY A 54 -12.42 3.19 -1.56
CA GLY A 54 -13.59 3.81 -2.20
C GLY A 54 -13.48 3.83 -3.72
N SER A 55 -12.32 4.18 -4.25
CA SER A 55 -12.08 4.17 -5.70
C SER A 55 -12.06 2.76 -6.29
N LEU A 56 -11.62 1.73 -5.55
CA LEU A 56 -11.75 0.33 -5.95
C LEU A 56 -13.20 -0.13 -6.03
N LEU A 57 -14.03 0.23 -5.04
CA LEU A 57 -15.45 -0.12 -5.07
C LEU A 57 -16.15 0.53 -6.24
N VAL A 58 -15.93 1.84 -6.44
CA VAL A 58 -16.53 2.58 -7.54
C VAL A 58 -16.06 2.04 -8.90
N GLY A 59 -14.75 1.80 -9.06
CA GLY A 59 -14.19 1.19 -10.27
C GLY A 59 -14.70 -0.23 -10.53
N GLY A 60 -14.84 -1.04 -9.46
CA GLY A 60 -15.41 -2.38 -9.51
C GLY A 60 -16.89 -2.40 -9.89
N LEU A 61 -17.68 -1.48 -9.34
CA LEU A 61 -19.09 -1.29 -9.68
C LEU A 61 -19.26 -0.91 -11.15
N PHE A 62 -18.46 0.03 -11.66
CA PHE A 62 -18.51 0.40 -13.08
C PHE A 62 -18.05 -0.75 -14.00
N THR A 63 -17.02 -1.51 -13.58
CA THR A 63 -16.57 -2.69 -14.34
C THR A 63 -17.62 -3.79 -14.37
N ALA A 64 -18.27 -4.06 -13.23
CA ALA A 64 -19.37 -5.01 -13.13
C ALA A 64 -20.59 -4.55 -13.95
N ALA A 65 -20.95 -3.26 -13.88
CA ALA A 65 -22.00 -2.67 -14.69
C ALA A 65 -21.69 -2.77 -16.19
N ALA A 66 -20.44 -2.57 -16.60
CA ALA A 66 -20.01 -2.78 -17.98
C ALA A 66 -20.16 -4.25 -18.40
N GLY A 67 -19.81 -5.20 -17.53
CA GLY A 67 -20.02 -6.63 -17.77
C GLY A 67 -21.50 -7.02 -17.92
N ILE A 68 -22.36 -6.48 -17.06
CA ILE A 68 -23.81 -6.66 -17.11
C ILE A 68 -24.36 -6.05 -18.40
N ALA A 69 -23.97 -4.83 -18.74
CA ALA A 69 -24.35 -4.19 -20.00
C ALA A 69 -23.97 -5.08 -21.19
N ILE A 70 -22.73 -5.57 -21.26
CA ILE A 70 -22.29 -6.51 -22.31
C ILE A 70 -23.18 -7.76 -22.39
N ALA A 71 -23.63 -8.31 -21.26
CA ALA A 71 -24.49 -9.49 -21.22
C ALA A 71 -25.92 -9.22 -21.74
N TYR A 72 -26.53 -8.10 -21.35
CA TYR A 72 -27.90 -7.74 -21.76
C TYR A 72 -27.98 -7.15 -23.17
N GLN A 73 -26.88 -6.59 -23.67
CA GLN A 73 -26.90 -5.67 -24.81
C GLN A 73 -26.63 -6.33 -26.17
N GLN A 74 -26.81 -7.66 -26.25
CA GLN A 74 -26.79 -8.44 -27.49
C GLN A 74 -27.76 -7.89 -28.56
N HIS A 75 -28.82 -7.18 -28.17
CA HIS A 75 -29.86 -6.67 -29.09
C HIS A 75 -29.85 -5.15 -29.38
N ASN A 76 -29.24 -4.29 -28.55
CA ASN A 76 -29.27 -2.82 -28.71
C ASN A 76 -27.90 -2.17 -28.43
N HIS A 77 -27.07 -2.03 -29.45
CA HIS A 77 -25.67 -1.60 -29.34
C HIS A 77 -25.51 -0.11 -28.94
N ASN A 78 -25.70 0.24 -27.65
CA ASN A 78 -25.35 1.58 -27.15
C ASN A 78 -23.86 1.65 -26.82
N ALA A 79 -23.04 1.74 -27.87
CA ALA A 79 -21.58 1.89 -27.80
C ALA A 79 -21.13 3.00 -26.83
N ILE A 80 -21.88 4.11 -26.81
CA ILE A 80 -21.60 5.28 -25.97
C ILE A 80 -21.69 4.94 -24.48
N LEU A 81 -22.72 4.17 -24.07
CA LEU A 81 -22.91 3.80 -22.67
C LEU A 81 -21.75 2.92 -22.18
N LEU A 82 -21.34 1.93 -23.00
CA LEU A 82 -20.24 1.05 -22.66
C LEU A 82 -18.89 1.79 -22.59
N ALA A 83 -18.68 2.75 -23.49
CA ALA A 83 -17.50 3.63 -23.45
C ALA A 83 -17.48 4.48 -22.17
N CYS A 84 -18.59 5.11 -21.80
CA CYS A 84 -18.69 5.89 -20.57
C CYS A 84 -18.42 5.04 -19.32
N LEU A 85 -19.00 3.84 -19.22
CA LEU A 85 -18.74 2.93 -18.10
C LEU A 85 -17.28 2.49 -18.03
N THR A 86 -16.66 2.18 -19.17
CA THR A 86 -15.26 1.73 -19.21
C THR A 86 -14.30 2.87 -18.84
N ILE A 87 -14.58 4.09 -19.31
CA ILE A 87 -13.80 5.29 -18.93
C ILE A 87 -13.97 5.59 -17.43
N ALA A 88 -15.19 5.47 -16.89
CA ALA A 88 -15.45 5.67 -15.45
C ALA A 88 -14.76 4.59 -14.59
N ALA A 89 -14.80 3.32 -15.02
CA ALA A 89 -14.05 2.25 -14.37
C ALA A 89 -12.54 2.52 -14.39
N ARG A 90 -12.03 2.98 -15.54
CA ARG A 90 -10.62 3.33 -15.72
C ARG A 90 -10.17 4.47 -14.81
N PHE A 91 -11.00 5.50 -14.70
CA PHE A 91 -10.79 6.61 -13.78
C PHE A 91 -10.70 6.13 -12.33
N GLY A 92 -11.63 5.27 -11.88
CA GLY A 92 -11.61 4.72 -10.52
C GLY A 92 -10.38 3.86 -10.22
N VAL A 93 -10.00 2.94 -11.12
CA VAL A 93 -8.82 2.10 -10.90
C VAL A 93 -7.51 2.89 -10.97
N ALA A 94 -7.45 3.98 -11.75
CA ALA A 94 -6.28 4.85 -11.80
C ALA A 94 -6.03 5.53 -10.44
N ILE A 95 -7.06 6.12 -9.84
CA ILE A 95 -7.00 6.69 -8.47
C ILE A 95 -6.53 5.64 -7.47
N SER A 96 -7.12 4.44 -7.51
CA SER A 96 -6.74 3.37 -6.59
C SER A 96 -5.30 2.92 -6.77
N TYR A 97 -4.83 2.79 -8.00
CA TYR A 97 -3.47 2.35 -8.29
C TYR A 97 -2.43 3.33 -7.75
N GLU A 98 -2.62 4.63 -8.00
CA GLU A 98 -1.75 5.68 -7.50
C GLU A 98 -1.80 5.77 -5.96
N SER A 99 -3.00 5.79 -5.38
CA SER A 99 -3.20 5.80 -3.93
C SER A 99 -2.57 4.57 -3.26
N GLY A 100 -2.80 3.38 -3.82
CA GLY A 100 -2.27 2.12 -3.30
C GLY A 100 -0.75 2.00 -3.44
N SER A 101 -0.16 2.57 -4.50
CA SER A 101 1.29 2.64 -4.65
C SER A 101 1.92 3.53 -3.58
N GLN A 102 1.34 4.72 -3.35
CA GLN A 102 1.76 5.60 -2.26
C GLN A 102 1.57 4.93 -0.90
N TYR A 103 0.44 4.28 -0.68
CA TYR A 103 0.13 3.59 0.56
C TYR A 103 1.16 2.49 0.88
N ALA A 104 1.61 1.74 -0.14
CA ALA A 104 2.68 0.77 0.04
C ALA A 104 3.99 1.42 0.53
N THR A 105 4.33 2.62 0.04
CA THR A 105 5.53 3.34 0.50
C THR A 105 5.41 3.86 1.94
N GLU A 106 4.19 4.15 2.40
CA GLU A 106 3.91 4.64 3.75
C GLU A 106 3.89 3.52 4.79
N LEU A 107 3.37 2.34 4.42
CA LEU A 107 3.33 1.16 5.29
C LEU A 107 4.69 0.49 5.47
N ILE A 108 5.56 0.55 4.45
CA ILE A 108 6.87 -0.09 4.53
C ILE A 108 7.84 0.82 5.29
N PRO A 109 8.46 0.33 6.38
CA PRO A 109 9.35 1.14 7.22
C PRO A 109 10.58 1.62 6.46
N THR A 110 11.10 2.80 6.83
CA THR A 110 12.13 3.48 6.02
C THR A 110 13.41 2.68 5.84
N CYS A 111 13.80 1.86 6.82
CA CYS A 111 14.98 1.01 6.76
C CYS A 111 14.97 -0.01 5.61
N VAL A 112 13.78 -0.49 5.19
CA VAL A 112 13.62 -1.50 4.13
C VAL A 112 12.71 -1.05 2.99
N ARG A 113 12.27 0.21 2.99
CA ARG A 113 11.31 0.77 2.01
C ARG A 113 11.68 0.48 0.57
N GLY A 114 12.94 0.71 0.18
CA GLY A 114 13.38 0.47 -1.19
C GLY A 114 13.18 -0.98 -1.64
N GLN A 115 13.58 -1.94 -0.81
CA GLN A 115 13.46 -3.37 -1.12
C GLN A 115 12.01 -3.85 -1.06
N GLY A 116 11.25 -3.43 -0.04
CA GLY A 116 9.85 -3.81 0.10
C GLY A 116 8.99 -3.30 -1.05
N VAL A 117 9.15 -2.04 -1.44
CA VAL A 117 8.41 -1.44 -2.56
C VAL A 117 8.76 -2.16 -3.87
N ALA A 118 10.04 -2.50 -4.09
CA ALA A 118 10.45 -3.28 -5.26
C ALA A 118 9.80 -4.67 -5.29
N ALA A 119 9.81 -5.40 -4.17
CA ALA A 119 9.17 -6.72 -4.07
C ALA A 119 7.67 -6.66 -4.36
N VAL A 120 6.99 -5.64 -3.81
CA VAL A 120 5.58 -5.34 -4.06
C VAL A 120 5.32 -5.11 -5.56
N HIS A 121 6.11 -4.27 -6.23
CA HIS A 121 5.95 -4.03 -7.67
C HIS A 121 6.21 -5.27 -8.52
N VAL A 122 7.26 -6.04 -8.21
CA VAL A 122 7.57 -7.30 -8.92
C VAL A 122 6.41 -8.28 -8.80
N ALA A 123 5.81 -8.42 -7.61
CA ALA A 123 4.62 -9.25 -7.42
C ALA A 123 3.41 -8.71 -8.20
N GLY A 124 3.24 -7.39 -8.27
CA GLY A 124 2.21 -6.74 -9.09
C GLY A 124 2.37 -7.05 -10.59
N PHE A 125 3.59 -6.95 -11.12
CA PHE A 125 3.87 -7.31 -12.51
C PHE A 125 3.72 -8.81 -12.78
N ALA A 126 4.14 -9.65 -11.84
CA ALA A 126 3.89 -11.09 -11.90
C ALA A 126 2.38 -11.38 -12.03
N ALA A 127 1.54 -10.66 -11.28
CA ALA A 127 0.09 -10.76 -11.40
C ALA A 127 -0.42 -10.25 -12.75
N SER A 128 0.11 -9.13 -13.29
CA SER A 128 -0.30 -8.59 -14.59
C SER A 128 -0.09 -9.54 -15.77
N PHE A 129 0.78 -10.55 -15.68
CA PHE A 129 0.85 -11.61 -16.70
C PHE A 129 -0.48 -12.37 -16.86
N LEU A 130 -1.32 -12.42 -15.82
CA LEU A 130 -2.65 -13.03 -15.88
C LEU A 130 -3.67 -12.17 -16.63
N ALA A 131 -3.44 -10.86 -16.79
CA ALA A 131 -4.37 -9.93 -17.44
C ALA A 131 -4.80 -10.38 -18.86
N PRO A 132 -3.88 -10.68 -19.80
CA PRO A 132 -4.27 -11.13 -21.14
C PRO A 132 -5.03 -12.46 -21.12
N TYR A 133 -4.76 -13.37 -20.17
CA TYR A 133 -5.51 -14.62 -20.05
C TYR A 133 -6.95 -14.40 -19.57
N ILE A 134 -7.14 -13.46 -18.63
CA ILE A 134 -8.48 -13.06 -18.17
C ILE A 134 -9.27 -12.45 -19.34
N LEU A 135 -8.65 -11.58 -20.14
CA LEU A 135 -9.29 -10.98 -21.31
C LEU A 135 -9.58 -12.01 -22.40
N TRP A 136 -8.67 -12.95 -22.62
CA TRP A 136 -8.84 -14.02 -23.61
C TRP A 136 -10.07 -14.90 -23.28
N LEU A 137 -10.40 -15.07 -22.00
CA LEU A 137 -11.63 -15.76 -21.57
C LEU A 137 -12.92 -15.08 -22.12
N GLY A 138 -12.84 -13.80 -22.45
CA GLY A 138 -13.91 -13.03 -23.11
C GLY A 138 -14.28 -13.54 -24.51
N THR A 139 -13.41 -14.32 -25.15
CA THR A 139 -13.70 -14.95 -26.45
C THR A 139 -14.74 -16.07 -26.35
N PHE A 140 -14.81 -16.77 -25.21
CA PHE A 140 -15.82 -17.79 -24.94
C PHE A 140 -17.07 -17.18 -24.31
N PHE A 141 -16.91 -16.33 -23.29
CA PHE A 141 -18.00 -15.65 -22.62
C PHE A 141 -17.71 -14.17 -22.47
N LYS A 142 -18.40 -13.33 -23.25
CA LYS A 142 -18.09 -11.90 -23.36
C LYS A 142 -18.16 -11.12 -22.03
N ALA A 143 -18.97 -11.58 -21.08
CA ALA A 143 -19.09 -10.97 -19.75
C ALA A 143 -18.11 -11.55 -18.70
N ALA A 144 -17.39 -12.65 -18.99
CA ALA A 144 -16.47 -13.28 -18.04
C ALA A 144 -15.37 -12.34 -17.53
N PRO A 145 -14.63 -11.61 -18.38
CA PRO A 145 -13.53 -10.76 -17.92
C PRO A 145 -14.01 -9.69 -16.93
N SER A 146 -15.14 -9.06 -17.23
CA SER A 146 -15.73 -8.03 -16.38
C SER A 146 -16.20 -8.56 -15.02
N ILE A 147 -16.78 -9.76 -14.97
CA ILE A 147 -17.20 -10.39 -13.70
C ILE A 147 -15.98 -10.72 -12.85
N ILE A 148 -14.95 -11.34 -13.44
CA ILE A 148 -13.71 -11.70 -12.73
C ILE A 148 -13.03 -10.44 -12.19
N LEU A 149 -12.89 -9.40 -13.01
CA LEU A 149 -12.31 -8.13 -12.58
C LEU A 149 -13.16 -7.46 -11.50
N GLY A 150 -14.50 -7.49 -11.61
CA GLY A 150 -15.40 -6.99 -10.58
C GLY A 150 -15.15 -7.67 -9.23
N VAL A 151 -15.08 -9.00 -9.20
CA VAL A 151 -14.79 -9.76 -7.97
C VAL A 151 -13.42 -9.39 -7.40
N LEU A 152 -12.39 -9.27 -8.25
CA LEU A 152 -11.06 -8.84 -7.82
C LEU A 152 -11.06 -7.42 -7.25
N PHE A 153 -11.85 -6.50 -7.80
CA PHE A 153 -12.03 -5.15 -7.26
C PHE A 153 -12.70 -5.16 -5.89
N PHE A 154 -13.78 -5.92 -5.72
CA PHE A 154 -14.46 -6.03 -4.42
C PHE A 154 -13.56 -6.68 -3.36
N ALA A 155 -12.87 -7.76 -3.71
CA ALA A 155 -11.92 -8.42 -2.82
C ALA A 155 -10.76 -7.47 -2.45
N GLY A 156 -10.22 -6.75 -3.45
CA GLY A 156 -9.16 -5.76 -3.24
C GLY A 156 -9.59 -4.61 -2.33
N SER A 157 -10.81 -4.08 -2.53
CA SER A 157 -11.37 -3.05 -1.66
C SER A 157 -11.52 -3.55 -0.21
N PHE A 158 -12.05 -4.77 -0.03
CA PHE A 158 -12.22 -5.34 1.30
C PHE A 158 -10.88 -5.53 2.01
N VAL A 159 -9.85 -6.02 1.31
CA VAL A 159 -8.49 -6.11 1.85
C VAL A 159 -7.92 -4.74 2.16
N CYS A 160 -8.17 -3.72 1.33
CA CYS A 160 -7.75 -2.34 1.62
C CYS A 160 -8.41 -1.77 2.88
N LEU A 161 -9.64 -2.17 3.24
CA LEU A 161 -10.28 -1.75 4.50
C LEU A 161 -9.60 -2.36 5.74
N LEU A 162 -8.92 -3.50 5.59
CA LEU A 162 -8.18 -4.14 6.69
C LEU A 162 -6.83 -3.46 6.96
N LEU A 163 -6.33 -2.65 6.04
CA LEU A 163 -5.08 -1.93 6.22
C LEU A 163 -5.27 -0.71 7.15
N PRO A 164 -4.25 -0.31 7.91
CA PRO A 164 -4.33 0.80 8.84
C PRO A 164 -4.16 2.15 8.15
N GLU A 165 -4.86 3.19 8.61
CA GLU A 165 -4.76 4.53 8.00
C GLU A 165 -3.37 5.15 8.26
N THR A 166 -2.82 5.84 7.24
CA THR A 166 -1.49 6.45 7.28
C THR A 166 -1.53 7.99 7.26
N LEU A 167 -2.71 8.60 7.10
CA LEU A 167 -2.87 10.05 7.10
C LEU A 167 -2.42 10.66 8.45
N ASN A 168 -1.61 11.71 8.38
CA ASN A 168 -1.09 12.49 9.52
C ASN A 168 -0.29 11.70 10.57
N ARG A 169 0.12 10.46 10.29
CA ARG A 169 0.94 9.67 11.23
C ARG A 169 2.42 9.72 10.91
N SER A 170 3.25 9.63 11.94
CA SER A 170 4.69 9.49 11.75
C SER A 170 5.04 8.13 11.15
N LEU A 171 5.84 8.14 10.08
CA LEU A 171 6.23 6.94 9.35
C LEU A 171 7.17 6.08 10.20
N PRO A 172 6.95 4.75 10.28
CA PRO A 172 7.81 3.88 11.07
C PRO A 172 9.21 3.85 10.47
N THR A 173 10.20 4.06 11.31
CA THR A 173 11.60 4.10 10.90
C THR A 173 12.26 2.72 11.00
N THR A 174 11.87 1.94 12.01
CA THR A 174 12.35 0.58 12.27
C THR A 174 11.28 -0.46 12.03
N ILE A 175 11.69 -1.74 11.99
CA ILE A 175 10.77 -2.87 11.81
C ILE A 175 9.84 -3.01 13.01
N GLU A 176 10.38 -2.80 14.22
CA GLU A 176 9.65 -2.91 15.48
C GLU A 176 8.57 -1.83 15.60
N GLU A 177 8.85 -0.61 15.14
CA GLU A 177 7.84 0.46 15.03
C GLU A 177 6.74 0.07 14.03
N GLY A 178 7.11 -0.57 12.92
CA GLY A 178 6.17 -1.09 11.92
C GLY A 178 5.24 -2.18 12.47
N GLU A 179 5.67 -3.00 13.43
CA GLU A 179 4.83 -4.03 14.05
C GLU A 179 3.77 -3.47 15.02
N VAL A 180 4.02 -2.27 15.56
CA VAL A 180 3.07 -1.56 16.43
C VAL A 180 2.15 -0.65 15.61
N PHE A 181 2.61 -0.23 14.43
CA PHE A 181 1.86 0.62 13.51
C PHE A 181 0.50 -0.01 13.12
N GLY A 182 -0.59 0.67 13.45
CA GLY A 182 -1.95 0.22 13.12
C GLY A 182 -2.57 -0.80 14.09
N LYS A 183 -1.92 -1.14 15.21
CA LYS A 183 -2.54 -2.00 16.24
C LYS A 183 -3.73 -1.29 16.89
N GLY A 184 -4.90 -1.91 16.84
CA GLY A 184 -6.14 -1.42 17.49
C GLY A 184 -7.08 -0.65 16.58
N GLU A 185 -6.71 -0.41 15.32
CA GLU A 185 -7.58 0.28 14.36
C GLU A 185 -8.75 -0.58 13.89
N ARG A 186 -9.89 0.06 13.65
CA ARG A 186 -11.07 -0.61 13.08
C ARG A 186 -11.03 -0.55 11.55
N MET A 187 -11.64 -1.55 10.92
CA MET A 187 -11.74 -1.66 9.46
C MET A 187 -12.45 -0.48 8.76
N PHE A 188 -13.28 0.28 9.48
CA PHE A 188 -14.02 1.45 8.95
C PHE A 188 -13.52 2.78 9.53
N ASP A 189 -12.26 2.81 9.97
CA ASP A 189 -11.72 4.01 10.60
C ASP A 189 -11.28 5.04 9.54
N PHE A 190 -12.17 5.94 9.16
CA PHE A 190 -11.88 6.95 8.14
C PHE A 190 -11.55 8.29 8.81
N PRO A 191 -10.43 8.96 8.44
CA PRO A 191 -10.05 10.23 9.06
C PRO A 191 -11.05 11.36 8.79
N CYS A 192 -11.90 11.24 7.77
CA CYS A 192 -13.01 12.16 7.53
C CYS A 192 -14.19 11.99 8.51
N LEU A 193 -14.26 10.89 9.25
CA LEU A 193 -15.25 10.61 10.29
C LEU A 193 -14.66 10.64 11.71
N HIS A 194 -13.34 10.82 11.83
CA HIS A 194 -12.61 10.69 13.08
C HIS A 194 -12.28 12.04 13.74
N SER A 195 -12.23 12.06 15.07
CA SER A 195 -11.89 13.26 15.84
C SER A 195 -10.37 13.36 15.97
N LYS A 196 -9.82 14.58 15.97
CA LYS A 196 -8.37 14.85 16.16
C LYS A 196 -7.75 14.19 17.40
N HIS A 197 -8.57 13.85 18.40
CA HIS A 197 -8.12 13.28 19.67
C HIS A 197 -7.49 11.88 19.51
N ASP A 198 -8.01 11.06 18.60
CA ASP A 198 -7.58 9.67 18.45
C ASP A 198 -6.24 9.56 17.69
N ASP A 199 -5.96 10.51 16.79
CA ASP A 199 -4.66 10.65 16.12
C ASP A 199 -3.56 11.02 17.13
N GLU A 200 -3.85 11.94 18.06
CA GLU A 200 -2.93 12.33 19.14
C GLU A 200 -2.65 11.16 20.10
N GLU A 201 -3.66 10.31 20.37
CA GLU A 201 -3.49 9.14 21.24
C GLU A 201 -2.57 8.09 20.59
N SER A 202 -2.76 7.78 19.30
CA SER A 202 -1.88 6.90 18.52
C SER A 202 -0.43 7.40 18.48
N ASP A 203 -0.22 8.67 18.15
CA ASP A 203 1.13 9.26 18.12
C ASP A 203 1.76 9.27 19.53
N SER A 204 0.96 9.47 20.58
CA SER A 204 1.45 9.41 21.96
C SER A 204 1.91 8.01 22.38
N GLU A 205 1.25 6.95 21.92
CA GLU A 205 1.64 5.56 22.17
C GLU A 205 2.93 5.19 21.44
N LEU A 206 3.08 5.65 20.19
CA LEU A 206 4.31 5.47 19.43
C LEU A 206 5.50 6.24 20.07
N GLU A 207 5.26 7.46 20.55
CA GLU A 207 6.27 8.23 21.29
C GLU A 207 6.64 7.59 22.65
N LYS A 208 5.66 7.03 23.38
CA LYS A 208 5.93 6.22 24.59
C LYS A 208 6.79 5.01 24.26
N TYR A 209 6.52 4.32 23.14
CA TYR A 209 7.32 3.18 22.68
C TYR A 209 8.76 3.60 22.36
N LYS A 210 8.96 4.64 21.55
CA LYS A 210 10.29 5.22 21.24
C LYS A 210 11.06 5.61 22.48
N ARG A 211 10.39 6.25 23.45
CA ARG A 211 11.01 6.65 24.73
C ARG A 211 11.44 5.42 25.54
N LYS A 212 10.62 4.37 25.56
CA LYS A 212 10.96 3.13 26.26
C LYS A 212 12.13 2.41 25.61
N HIS A 213 12.17 2.35 24.28
CA HIS A 213 13.25 1.69 23.54
C HIS A 213 14.58 2.43 23.67
N SER A 214 14.59 3.76 23.53
CA SER A 214 15.80 4.57 23.72
C SER A 214 16.36 4.48 25.14
N LEU A 215 15.52 4.32 26.16
CA LEU A 215 15.96 4.05 27.53
C LEU A 215 16.61 2.67 27.69
N ILE A 216 16.14 1.66 26.96
CA ILE A 216 16.74 0.32 26.96
C ILE A 216 18.10 0.37 26.27
N ASP A 217 18.19 1.03 25.11
CA ASP A 217 19.44 1.20 24.35
C ASP A 217 20.48 1.97 25.17
N ALA A 218 20.07 3.07 25.82
CA ALA A 218 20.94 3.83 26.71
C ALA A 218 21.44 3.00 27.91
N LYS A 219 20.58 2.15 28.49
CA LYS A 219 20.98 1.22 29.56
C LYS A 219 21.93 0.14 29.06
N GLN A 220 21.74 -0.40 27.86
CA GLN A 220 22.66 -1.37 27.26
C GLN A 220 24.03 -0.74 27.01
N MET A 221 24.10 0.47 26.45
CA MET A 221 25.36 1.19 26.28
C MET A 221 26.06 1.47 27.60
N GLN A 222 25.31 1.83 28.66
CA GLN A 222 25.87 2.01 30.00
C GLN A 222 26.40 0.69 30.58
N MET A 223 25.69 -0.43 30.41
CA MET A 223 26.15 -1.75 30.86
C MET A 223 27.38 -2.23 30.10
N GLU A 224 27.44 -2.02 28.78
CA GLU A 224 28.62 -2.33 27.98
C GLU A 224 29.82 -1.47 28.40
N SER A 225 29.62 -0.17 28.62
CA SER A 225 30.67 0.73 29.10
C SER A 225 31.18 0.33 30.50
N CYS A 226 30.27 -0.05 31.41
CA CYS A 226 30.64 -0.54 32.74
C CYS A 226 31.37 -1.90 32.68
N SER A 227 30.93 -2.80 31.80
CA SER A 227 31.59 -4.09 31.56
C SER A 227 33.00 -3.91 30.98
N ASN A 228 33.15 -3.04 29.98
CA ASN A 228 34.45 -2.74 29.37
C ASN A 228 35.39 -2.02 30.35
N GLY A 229 34.83 -1.14 31.20
CA GLY A 229 35.56 -0.50 32.30
C GLY A 229 36.11 -1.50 33.32
N LYS A 230 35.27 -2.44 33.79
CA LYS A 230 35.71 -3.52 34.70
C LYS A 230 36.77 -4.40 34.07
N ARG A 231 36.65 -4.71 32.78
CA ARG A 231 37.62 -5.52 32.04
C ARG A 231 38.99 -4.84 31.91
N LYS A 232 39.01 -3.52 31.71
CA LYS A 232 40.25 -2.73 31.72
C LYS A 232 40.88 -2.67 33.11
N GLN A 233 40.08 -2.49 34.16
CA GLN A 233 40.61 -2.44 35.53
C GLN A 233 41.24 -3.77 35.96
N SER A 234 40.59 -4.90 35.64
CA SER A 234 41.15 -6.23 35.95
C SER A 234 42.46 -6.54 35.22
N LEU A 235 42.68 -5.98 34.03
CA LEU A 235 43.95 -6.11 33.30
C LEU A 235 45.06 -5.31 33.98
N ILE A 236 44.77 -4.09 34.43
CA ILE A 236 45.73 -3.24 35.14
C ILE A 236 46.13 -3.86 36.49
N ASP A 237 45.16 -4.42 37.22
CA ASP A 237 45.43 -5.06 38.51
C ASP A 237 46.31 -6.33 38.34
N ALA A 238 46.09 -7.09 37.26
CA ALA A 238 46.92 -8.26 36.92
C ALA A 238 48.35 -7.87 36.52
N ASP A 239 48.52 -6.79 35.75
CA ASP A 239 49.84 -6.26 35.39
C ASP A 239 50.60 -5.77 36.65
N HIS A 240 49.92 -5.10 37.58
CA HIS A 240 50.51 -4.67 38.85
C HIS A 240 50.93 -5.85 39.75
N GLU A 241 50.13 -6.91 39.80
CA GLU A 241 50.48 -8.12 40.55
C GLU A 241 51.69 -8.84 39.94
N GLU A 242 51.76 -8.93 38.60
CA GLU A 242 52.91 -9.51 37.90
C GLU A 242 54.20 -8.69 38.14
N GLN A 243 54.08 -7.36 38.17
CA GLN A 243 55.21 -6.46 38.44
C GLN A 243 55.71 -6.62 39.89
N ALA A 244 54.81 -6.66 40.87
CA ALA A 244 55.17 -6.85 42.29
C ALA A 244 55.83 -8.21 42.55
N LEU A 245 55.42 -9.25 41.82
CA LEU A 245 56.00 -10.59 41.95
C LEU A 245 57.39 -10.71 41.31
N LYS A 246 57.70 -9.86 40.31
CA LYS A 246 59.05 -9.70 39.75
C LYS A 246 59.96 -8.94 40.72
N ASP A 247 59.45 -7.89 41.36
CA ASP A 247 60.22 -7.08 42.32
C ASP A 247 60.56 -7.86 43.60
N ALA A 248 59.71 -8.80 44.04
CA ALA A 248 59.98 -9.65 45.21
C ALA A 248 61.02 -10.77 44.99
N LYS A 249 61.48 -10.98 43.74
CA LYS A 249 62.49 -12.00 43.38
C LYS A 249 63.90 -11.42 43.17
N HIS A 250 64.10 -10.12 43.37
CA HIS A 250 65.39 -9.44 43.41
C HIS A 250 65.73 -8.98 44.82
#